data_AF-A0A5N9AEM3-F1
#
_entry.id   AF-A0A5N9AEM3-F1
#
_cell.length_a   1.000
_cell.length_b   1.000
_cell.length_c   1.000
_cell.angle_alpha   90.00
_cell.angle_beta   90.00
_cell.angle_gamma   90.00
#
_symmetry.space_group_name_H-M   'P 1'
#
loop_
_entity.id
_entity.type
_entity.pdbx_description
1 polymer ?
#
loop_
_entity_poly.entity_id
_entity_poly.type
_entity_poly.pdbx_seq_one_letter_code
_entity_poly.pdbx_strand_id
1 'polypeptide(L)'
;MPLYDYECEKCSHQILDVKQSFNDDPLSFCPECKEPALYRVITGGVHSFVKGSNTIGSIADKNASANKNKIAEETHKKNESKPKESKAWYHKHGNATSKEINSMTNKQKAKYIMEGKK
;
A
#
# COMPACT_ATOMS: atom_id res chain seq x y z
N MET A 1 -9.16 -10.85 -23.29
CA MET A 1 -10.53 -11.22 -22.90
C MET A 1 -10.51 -11.31 -21.38
N PRO A 2 -11.33 -10.51 -20.67
CA PRO A 2 -11.34 -10.54 -19.21
C PRO A 2 -11.74 -11.93 -18.70
N LEU A 3 -11.20 -12.27 -17.54
CA LEU A 3 -11.63 -13.42 -16.77
C LEU A 3 -12.56 -12.90 -15.68
N TYR A 4 -13.71 -13.55 -15.54
CA TYR A 4 -14.69 -13.20 -14.53
C TYR A 4 -14.92 -14.36 -13.59
N ASP A 5 -15.10 -14.03 -12.32
CA ASP A 5 -15.54 -14.97 -11.31
C ASP A 5 -17.05 -14.87 -11.17
N TYR A 6 -17.69 -16.00 -10.91
CA TYR A 6 -19.12 -16.12 -10.71
C TYR A 6 -19.42 -16.89 -9.44
N GLU A 7 -20.49 -16.52 -8.76
CA GLU A 7 -20.96 -17.18 -7.55
C GLU A 7 -22.46 -17.41 -7.65
N CYS A 8 -22.93 -18.55 -7.14
CA CYS A 8 -24.35 -18.85 -7.09
C CYS A 8 -24.95 -18.47 -5.73
N GLU A 9 -26.03 -17.67 -5.72
CA GLU A 9 -26.69 -17.27 -4.47
C GLU A 9 -27.31 -18.44 -3.69
N LYS A 10 -27.69 -19.52 -4.39
CA LYS A 10 -28.46 -20.62 -3.78
C LYS A 10 -27.61 -21.73 -3.21
N CYS A 11 -26.56 -22.14 -3.92
CA CYS A 11 -25.69 -23.24 -3.52
C CYS A 11 -24.28 -22.79 -3.12
N SER A 12 -23.98 -21.49 -3.20
CA SER A 12 -22.66 -20.90 -2.91
C SER A 12 -21.51 -21.51 -3.71
N HIS A 13 -21.81 -22.14 -4.84
CA HIS A 13 -20.80 -22.66 -5.75
C HIS A 13 -20.12 -21.50 -6.49
N GLN A 14 -18.79 -21.54 -6.53
CA GLN A 14 -17.95 -20.51 -7.14
C GLN A 14 -17.30 -21.06 -8.41
N ILE A 15 -17.43 -20.31 -9.50
CA ILE A 15 -16.81 -20.60 -10.79
C ILE A 15 -15.77 -19.50 -11.03
N LEU A 16 -14.51 -19.90 -11.07
CA LEU A 16 -13.38 -18.99 -11.26
C LEU A 16 -12.92 -18.99 -12.71
N ASP A 17 -12.30 -17.89 -13.14
CA ASP A 17 -11.61 -17.78 -14.43
C ASP A 17 -12.51 -18.03 -15.67
N VAL A 18 -13.76 -17.57 -15.63
CA VAL A 18 -14.66 -17.66 -16.78
C VAL A 18 -14.23 -16.68 -17.87
N LYS A 19 -13.80 -17.21 -19.01
CA LYS A 19 -13.42 -16.42 -20.19
C LYS A 19 -14.66 -15.91 -20.91
N GLN A 20 -14.98 -14.62 -20.75
CA GLN A 20 -16.15 -13.98 -21.36
C GLN A 20 -15.78 -12.68 -22.08
N SER A 21 -16.46 -12.34 -23.16
CA SER A 21 -16.30 -11.01 -23.78
C SER A 21 -16.97 -9.96 -22.91
N PHE A 22 -16.50 -8.71 -23.02
CA PHE A 22 -17.14 -7.59 -22.33
C PHE A 22 -18.55 -7.28 -22.86
N ASN A 23 -18.81 -7.60 -24.14
CA ASN A 23 -20.09 -7.35 -24.81
C ASN A 23 -21.08 -8.51 -24.69
N ASP A 24 -20.69 -9.64 -24.09
CA ASP A 24 -21.58 -10.80 -23.95
C ASP A 24 -22.46 -10.65 -22.70
N ASP A 25 -23.67 -11.18 -22.75
CA ASP A 25 -24.57 -11.21 -21.60
C ASP A 25 -24.02 -12.11 -20.48
N PRO A 26 -24.15 -11.70 -19.19
CA PRO A 26 -23.63 -12.47 -18.06
C PRO A 26 -24.29 -13.85 -17.94
N LEU A 27 -23.49 -14.84 -17.52
CA LEU A 27 -24.00 -16.18 -17.24
C LEU A 27 -24.96 -16.15 -16.04
N SER A 28 -26.14 -16.74 -16.20
CA SER A 28 -27.18 -16.81 -15.17
C SER A 28 -27.37 -18.21 -14.59
N PHE A 29 -26.96 -19.27 -15.31
CA PHE A 29 -27.26 -20.65 -14.97
C PHE A 29 -26.13 -21.32 -14.19
N CYS A 30 -26.44 -21.90 -13.03
CA CYS A 30 -25.47 -22.63 -12.21
C CYS A 30 -25.36 -24.11 -12.64
N PRO A 31 -24.16 -24.67 -12.85
CA PRO A 31 -23.97 -26.07 -13.24
C PRO A 31 -24.29 -27.07 -12.12
N GLU A 32 -24.13 -26.68 -10.85
CA GLU A 32 -24.37 -27.54 -9.68
C GLU A 32 -25.86 -27.69 -9.34
N CYS A 33 -26.56 -26.57 -9.12
CA CYS A 33 -27.97 -26.61 -8.72
C CYS A 33 -28.96 -26.49 -9.89
N LYS A 34 -28.48 -26.20 -11.11
CA LYS A 34 -29.31 -26.04 -12.33
C LYS A 34 -30.38 -24.94 -12.22
N GLU A 35 -30.10 -23.93 -11.40
CA GLU A 35 -30.99 -22.79 -11.20
C GLU A 35 -30.37 -21.50 -11.74
N PRO A 36 -31.21 -20.54 -12.20
CA PRO A 36 -30.75 -19.26 -12.71
C PRO A 36 -30.42 -18.30 -11.56
N ALA A 37 -29.38 -18.60 -10.79
CA ALA A 37 -28.98 -17.84 -9.60
C ALA A 37 -27.48 -17.50 -9.58
N LEU A 38 -26.84 -17.49 -10.76
CA LEU A 38 -25.43 -17.15 -10.90
C LEU A 38 -25.27 -15.65 -11.11
N TYR A 39 -24.37 -15.01 -10.35
CA TYR A 39 -24.01 -13.60 -10.50
C TYR A 39 -22.50 -13.44 -10.64
N ARG A 40 -22.09 -12.39 -11.35
CA ARG A 40 -20.68 -12.08 -11.57
C ARG A 40 -20.09 -11.42 -10.32
N VAL A 41 -19.07 -12.03 -9.75
CA VAL A 41 -18.30 -11.50 -8.63
C VAL A 41 -17.23 -10.55 -9.17
N ILE A 42 -17.18 -9.34 -8.62
CA ILE A 42 -16.13 -8.37 -8.93
C ILE A 42 -15.03 -8.55 -7.88
N THR A 43 -14.21 -9.59 -8.06
CA THR A 43 -13.04 -9.93 -7.24
C THR A 43 -11.81 -9.16 -7.73
N GLY A 44 -11.72 -7.88 -7.38
CA GLY A 44 -10.57 -7.07 -7.76
C GLY A 44 -10.49 -5.84 -6.89
N GLY A 45 -9.56 -5.88 -5.92
CA GLY A 45 -9.29 -4.88 -4.89
C GLY A 45 -9.97 -3.54 -5.16
N VAL A 46 -11.23 -3.45 -4.71
CA VAL A 46 -12.06 -2.28 -4.89
C VAL A 46 -11.44 -1.19 -4.06
N HIS A 47 -10.47 -0.49 -4.64
CA HIS A 47 -10.08 0.84 -4.18
C HIS A 47 -11.22 1.76 -4.59
N SER A 48 -12.38 1.58 -3.94
CA SER A 48 -13.53 2.46 -4.09
C SER A 48 -13.15 3.79 -3.49
N PHE A 49 -12.76 4.74 -4.34
CA PHE A 49 -12.68 6.13 -3.95
C PHE A 49 -13.97 6.83 -4.38
N VAL A 50 -14.69 7.38 -3.41
CA VAL A 50 -15.84 8.23 -3.70
C VAL A 50 -15.30 9.63 -4.00
N LYS A 51 -15.32 10.00 -5.29
CA LYS A 51 -14.98 11.36 -5.72
C LYS A 51 -15.99 12.33 -5.11
N GLY A 52 -15.48 13.33 -4.37
CA GLY A 52 -16.35 14.31 -3.70
C GLY A 52 -16.82 13.93 -2.30
N SER A 53 -16.26 12.89 -1.68
CA SER A 53 -16.48 12.64 -0.25
C SER A 53 -16.00 13.85 0.61
N ASN A 54 -16.77 14.19 1.64
CA ASN A 54 -16.48 15.26 2.61
C ASN A 54 -16.11 14.69 3.99
N THR A 55 -15.57 13.48 4.04
CA THR A 55 -15.03 12.91 5.27
C THR A 55 -13.77 13.66 5.69
N ILE A 56 -13.44 13.64 6.99
CA ILE A 56 -12.24 14.29 7.52
C ILE A 56 -10.98 13.81 6.77
N GLY A 57 -10.85 12.50 6.50
CA GLY A 57 -9.74 11.94 5.74
C GLY A 57 -9.67 12.47 4.31
N SER A 58 -10.79 12.49 3.58
CA SER A 58 -10.84 13.00 2.21
C SER A 58 -10.50 14.50 2.11
N ILE A 59 -10.97 15.30 3.08
CA ILE A 59 -10.61 16.72 3.18
C ILE A 59 -9.12 16.87 3.51
N ALA A 60 -8.59 16.06 4.44
CA ALA A 60 -7.17 16.05 4.76
C ALA A 60 -6.29 15.70 3.56
N ASP A 61 -6.66 14.69 2.77
CA ASP A 61 -5.94 14.29 1.55
C ASP A 61 -5.99 15.36 0.46
N LYS A 62 -7.15 16.01 0.27
CA LYS A 62 -7.29 17.17 -0.64
C LYS A 62 -6.42 18.33 -0.19
N ASN A 63 -6.43 18.64 1.11
CA ASN A 63 -5.62 19.73 1.67
C ASN A 63 -4.12 19.41 1.60
N ALA A 64 -3.74 18.17 1.86
CA ALA A 64 -2.36 17.70 1.78
C ALA A 64 -1.85 17.76 0.33
N SER A 65 -2.68 17.36 -0.64
CA SER A 65 -2.32 17.43 -2.06
C SER A 65 -2.26 18.87 -2.60
N ALA A 66 -3.18 19.75 -2.18
CA ALA A 66 -3.18 21.16 -2.57
C ALA A 66 -2.04 21.97 -1.93
N ASN A 67 -1.67 21.66 -0.69
CA ASN A 67 -0.67 22.41 0.09
C ASN A 67 0.68 21.69 0.23
N LYS A 68 1.00 20.70 -0.63
CA LYS A 68 2.26 19.93 -0.56
C LYS A 68 3.49 20.81 -0.35
N ASN A 69 3.59 21.92 -1.08
CA ASN A 69 4.73 22.83 -1.01
C ASN A 69 4.81 23.55 0.34
N LYS A 70 3.69 24.03 0.88
CA LYS A 70 3.64 24.70 2.20
C LYS A 70 3.97 23.73 3.32
N ILE A 71 3.46 22.51 3.25
CA ILE A 71 3.75 21.45 4.23
C ILE A 71 5.26 21.12 4.19
N ALA A 72 5.84 20.98 3.00
CA ALA A 72 7.27 20.76 2.84
C ALA A 72 8.08 21.93 3.42
N GLU A 73 7.69 23.17 3.15
CA GLU A 73 8.36 24.37 3.65
C GLU A 73 8.27 24.49 5.19
N GLU A 74 7.11 24.23 5.79
CA GLU A 74 6.94 24.21 7.24
C GLU A 74 7.74 23.08 7.91
N THR A 75 7.81 21.91 7.29
CA THR A 75 8.67 20.83 7.79
C THR A 75 10.15 21.19 7.70
N HIS A 76 10.58 21.89 6.65
CA HIS A 76 11.94 22.41 6.52
C HIS A 76 12.26 23.43 7.62
N LYS A 77 11.39 24.44 7.80
CA LYS A 77 11.52 25.46 8.85
C LYS A 77 11.56 24.82 10.24
N LYS A 78 10.74 23.79 10.50
CA LYS A 78 10.75 23.06 11.77
C LYS A 78 12.05 22.30 12.01
N ASN A 79 12.65 21.73 10.96
CA ASN A 79 13.95 21.06 11.03
C ASN A 79 15.12 22.04 11.18
N GLU A 80 14.99 23.27 10.68
CA GLU A 80 15.97 24.35 10.93
C GLU A 80 15.84 24.93 12.35
N SER A 81 14.61 25.07 12.85
CA SER A 81 14.32 25.67 14.17
C SER A 81 14.65 24.74 15.34
N LYS A 82 14.66 23.43 15.11
CA LYS A 82 15.16 22.45 16.08
C LYS A 82 16.61 22.14 15.71
N PRO A 83 17.62 22.72 16.39
CA PRO A 83 19.00 22.29 16.19
C PRO A 83 19.05 20.78 16.44
N LYS A 84 19.69 20.04 15.53
CA LYS A 84 20.01 18.62 15.76
C LYS A 84 20.67 18.54 17.12
N GLU A 85 20.04 17.85 18.07
CA GLU A 85 20.65 17.59 19.38
C GLU A 85 22.08 17.13 19.13
N SER A 86 23.04 17.86 19.71
CA SER A 86 24.45 17.54 19.58
C SER A 86 24.61 16.09 20.00
N LYS A 87 25.17 15.26 19.11
CA LYS A 87 25.44 13.86 19.44
C LYS A 87 26.24 13.86 20.74
N ALA A 88 25.72 13.18 21.76
CA ALA A 88 26.45 12.98 23.01
C ALA A 88 27.83 12.40 22.67
N TRP A 89 28.88 12.91 23.32
CA TRP A 89 30.27 12.48 23.13
C TRP A 89 30.45 10.96 23.33
N TYR A 90 29.56 10.35 24.12
CA TYR A 90 29.44 8.91 24.28
C TYR A 90 28.33 8.33 23.39
N HIS A 91 28.70 7.37 22.55
CA HIS A 91 27.82 6.63 21.67
C HIS A 91 27.25 5.38 22.37
N LYS A 92 25.95 5.35 22.73
CA LYS A 92 25.26 4.08 23.09
C LYS A 92 25.09 3.15 21.87
N HIS A 93 25.09 3.73 20.67
CA HIS A 93 25.00 3.04 19.39
C HIS A 93 26.02 3.66 18.42
N GLY A 94 26.65 2.85 17.58
CA GLY A 94 27.72 3.28 16.69
C GLY A 94 27.30 4.37 15.68
N ASN A 95 28.29 5.00 15.04
CA ASN A 95 28.12 6.20 14.21
C ASN A 95 27.45 5.95 12.84
N ALA A 96 27.25 4.69 12.44
CA ALA A 96 26.60 4.31 11.18
C ALA A 96 25.07 4.30 11.32
N THR A 97 24.43 4.89 10.32
CA THR A 97 22.98 4.89 10.13
C THR A 97 22.54 3.51 9.64
N SER A 98 21.30 3.10 9.93
CA SER A 98 20.75 1.82 9.44
C SER A 98 20.88 1.64 7.91
N LYS A 99 20.73 2.73 7.15
CA LYS A 99 20.93 2.74 5.68
C LYS A 99 22.38 2.46 5.28
N GLU A 100 23.36 3.02 6.00
CA GLU A 100 24.79 2.79 5.76
C GLU A 100 25.19 1.35 6.12
N ILE A 101 24.64 0.83 7.23
CA ILE A 101 24.85 -0.57 7.66
C ILE A 101 24.30 -1.55 6.63
N ASN A 102 23.11 -1.27 6.07
CA ASN A 102 22.52 -2.12 5.04
C ASN A 102 23.30 -2.12 3.72
N SER A 103 24.04 -1.04 3.43
CA SER A 103 24.93 -0.96 2.26
C SER A 103 26.31 -1.60 2.45
N MET A 104 26.68 -1.99 3.67
CA MET A 104 27.97 -2.64 3.96
C MET A 104 27.94 -4.14 3.64
N THR A 105 29.08 -4.65 3.17
CA THR A 105 29.31 -6.09 3.06
C THR A 105 29.40 -6.75 4.44
N ASN A 106 29.19 -8.08 4.50
CA ASN A 106 29.25 -8.82 5.77
C ASN A 106 30.60 -8.64 6.50
N LYS A 107 31.71 -8.51 5.76
CA LYS A 107 33.03 -8.22 6.33
C LYS A 107 33.10 -6.82 6.95
N GLN A 108 32.53 -5.82 6.28
CA GLN A 108 32.46 -4.44 6.78
C GLN A 108 31.55 -4.33 8.00
N LYS A 109 30.42 -5.05 8.03
CA LYS A 109 29.54 -5.15 9.20
C LYS A 109 30.27 -5.76 10.40
N ALA A 110 31.00 -6.85 10.20
CA ALA A 110 31.80 -7.48 11.25
C ALA A 110 32.88 -6.53 11.78
N LYS A 111 33.61 -5.85 10.89
CA LYS A 111 34.62 -4.85 11.27
C LYS A 111 34.01 -3.68 12.04
N TYR A 112 32.83 -3.21 11.63
CA TYR A 112 32.11 -2.14 12.29
C TYR A 112 31.64 -2.53 13.71
N ILE A 113 31.21 -3.79 13.91
CA ILE A 113 30.85 -4.31 15.24
C ILE A 113 32.08 -4.37 16.16
N MET A 114 33.24 -4.75 15.62
CA MET A 114 34.47 -4.95 16.40
C MET A 114 35.22 -3.63 16.69
N GLU A 115 35.29 -2.73 15.73
CA GLU A 115 36.13 -1.52 15.79
C GLU A 115 35.32 -0.22 15.94
N GLY A 116 34.01 -0.26 15.73
CA GLY A 116 33.11 0.90 15.81
C GLY A 116 33.31 1.96 14.71
N LYS A 117 34.19 1.70 13.74
CA LYS A 117 34.52 2.60 12.62
C LYS A 117 33.80 2.18 11.35
N LYS A 118 33.22 3.16 10.64
CA LYS A 118 32.55 2.98 9.34
C LYS A 118 33.52 2.46 8.28
#